data_AF-A0A2E9QFC0-F1
#
_entry.id   AF-A0A2E9QFC0-F1
#
_cell.length_a   1.000
_cell.length_b   1.000
_cell.length_c   1.000
_cell.angle_alpha   90.00
_cell.angle_beta   90.00
_cell.angle_gamma   90.00
#
_symmetry.space_group_name_H-M   'P 1'
#
loop_
_entity.id
_entity.type
_entity.pdbx_description
1 polymer ?
#
loop_
_entity_poly.entity_id
_entity_poly.type
_entity_poly.pdbx_seq_one_letter_code
_entity_poly.pdbx_strand_id
1 'polypeptide(L)'
;MLKMPEPMSRRKKSRGRFWIWLIPLALITLGGVFYGQDLVRYFQVRFASDSLLRLQGRTDAFLASYRRYSEMEPPVSTDNPAENPYFKLQDALYQQIDENRRIIEIIARNEEDLGTMAAWRGRYELYELLLRIQLDGRNLVEFSGRGYLPPLRPSLLEERSVQSIGFQLSRYMRRALAYSPDSNYRSIAHFGIALGDLMYFGRTDPAILDHLNAVNPAELPEQLRDEWVWVSAGLYALLGDHENLKVTLEPQKQDTAEVAGTETPEVAAADVPDFLAPYQKQLLIGYARFQAKDYMQALYAVRQVKYDASVPDFYRAEAARMEGEINAKQNGPYFAIPYLQEALRISGDDPFLKERLSAFMPKSM
;
A
#
# COMPACT_ATOMS: atom_id res chain seq x y z
N MET A 1 -57.54 -31.80 -71.32
CA MET A 1 -57.38 -32.33 -69.94
C MET A 1 -57.26 -31.14 -68.99
N LEU A 2 -58.33 -30.78 -68.31
CA LEU A 2 -58.35 -29.73 -67.28
C LEU A 2 -58.97 -30.37 -66.03
N LYS A 3 -58.13 -30.65 -65.02
CA LYS A 3 -58.57 -31.16 -63.72
C LYS A 3 -59.00 -29.97 -62.86
N MET A 4 -60.27 -29.96 -62.47
CA MET A 4 -60.76 -29.18 -61.33
C MET A 4 -60.19 -29.74 -60.02
N PRO A 5 -59.82 -28.90 -59.03
CA PRO A 5 -59.55 -29.37 -57.69
C PRO A 5 -60.81 -29.35 -56.81
N GLU A 6 -60.97 -30.42 -56.04
CA GLU A 6 -61.98 -30.65 -55.00
C GLU A 6 -61.77 -29.79 -53.73
N PRO A 7 -62.80 -29.65 -52.87
CA PRO A 7 -62.88 -28.59 -51.87
C PRO A 7 -62.06 -28.83 -50.58
N MET A 8 -61.63 -27.71 -50.01
CA MET A 8 -60.91 -27.58 -48.73
C MET A 8 -61.60 -28.28 -47.55
N SER A 9 -60.88 -29.16 -46.86
CA SER A 9 -61.25 -29.67 -45.55
C SER A 9 -60.80 -28.71 -44.44
N ARG A 10 -61.73 -28.35 -43.56
CA ARG A 10 -61.57 -27.43 -42.42
C ARG A 10 -60.57 -27.97 -41.39
N ARG A 11 -59.49 -27.21 -41.14
CA ARG A 11 -58.58 -27.39 -39.98
C ARG A 11 -59.32 -27.06 -38.67
N LYS A 12 -59.43 -28.04 -37.76
CA LYS A 12 -59.84 -27.85 -36.35
C LYS A 12 -58.79 -26.98 -35.63
N LYS A 13 -59.21 -25.81 -35.11
CA LYS A 13 -58.42 -24.98 -34.17
C LYS A 13 -58.42 -25.65 -32.78
N SER A 14 -57.25 -26.09 -32.30
CA SER A 14 -57.07 -26.47 -30.89
C SER A 14 -56.97 -25.22 -30.03
N ARG A 15 -58.07 -24.88 -29.35
CA ARG A 15 -58.04 -24.01 -28.17
C ARG A 15 -57.86 -24.91 -26.95
N GLY A 16 -56.68 -24.90 -26.35
CA GLY A 16 -56.45 -25.56 -25.07
C GLY A 16 -55.00 -25.38 -24.64
N ARG A 17 -54.80 -24.89 -23.40
CA ARG A 17 -53.51 -24.69 -22.69
C ARG A 17 -52.89 -23.29 -22.64
N PHE A 18 -53.68 -22.22 -22.69
CA PHE A 18 -53.19 -20.90 -22.22
C PHE A 18 -53.31 -20.71 -20.69
N TRP A 19 -54.22 -21.46 -20.03
CA TRP A 19 -54.45 -21.39 -18.59
C TRP A 19 -53.31 -21.96 -17.73
N ILE A 20 -52.47 -22.83 -18.27
CA ILE A 20 -51.33 -23.44 -17.54
C ILE A 20 -50.25 -22.38 -17.23
N TRP A 21 -50.16 -21.32 -18.03
CA TRP A 21 -49.23 -20.21 -17.80
C TRP A 21 -49.79 -19.14 -16.84
N LEU A 22 -51.10 -19.11 -16.59
CA LEU A 22 -51.70 -18.16 -15.66
C LEU A 22 -51.41 -18.50 -14.19
N ILE A 23 -51.28 -19.78 -13.86
CA ILE A 23 -50.99 -20.24 -12.49
C ILE A 23 -49.58 -19.79 -12.01
N PRO A 24 -48.48 -20.01 -12.76
CA PRO A 24 -47.17 -19.49 -12.35
C PRO A 24 -47.13 -17.96 -12.38
N LEU A 25 -47.82 -17.30 -13.32
CA LEU A 25 -47.87 -15.84 -13.38
C LEU A 25 -48.62 -15.25 -12.16
N ALA A 26 -49.71 -15.90 -11.72
CA ALA A 26 -50.47 -15.52 -10.53
C ALA A 26 -49.68 -15.76 -9.24
N LEU A 27 -48.88 -16.84 -9.17
CA LEU A 27 -47.99 -17.10 -8.03
C LEU A 27 -46.81 -16.12 -7.96
N ILE A 28 -46.25 -15.72 -9.10
CA ILE A 28 -45.19 -14.69 -9.16
C ILE A 28 -45.74 -13.32 -8.76
N THR A 29 -46.95 -12.97 -9.21
CA THR A 29 -47.60 -11.71 -8.84
C THR A 29 -48.06 -11.68 -7.38
N LEU A 30 -48.64 -12.76 -6.84
CA LEU A 30 -48.95 -12.83 -5.40
C LEU A 30 -47.69 -12.83 -4.54
N GLY A 31 -46.65 -13.57 -4.93
CA GLY A 31 -45.37 -13.58 -4.23
C GLY A 31 -44.67 -12.21 -4.27
N GLY A 32 -44.75 -11.51 -5.40
CA GLY A 32 -44.22 -10.15 -5.55
C GLY A 32 -45.01 -9.08 -4.81
N VAL A 33 -46.32 -9.24 -4.63
CA VAL A 33 -47.17 -8.27 -3.91
C VAL A 33 -47.13 -8.47 -2.39
N PHE A 34 -47.11 -9.72 -1.92
CA PHE A 34 -47.13 -10.01 -0.47
C PHE A 34 -45.75 -10.11 0.17
N TYR A 35 -44.76 -10.61 -0.57
CA TYR A 35 -43.39 -10.82 -0.07
C TYR A 35 -42.35 -10.06 -0.89
N GLY A 36 -42.73 -9.13 -1.76
CA GLY A 36 -41.78 -8.44 -2.65
C GLY A 36 -40.62 -7.79 -1.92
N GLN A 37 -40.88 -7.12 -0.79
CA GLN A 37 -39.81 -6.53 0.03
C GLN A 37 -38.99 -7.57 0.79
N ASP A 38 -39.59 -8.67 1.25
CA ASP A 38 -38.89 -9.72 1.99
C ASP A 38 -38.12 -10.69 1.09
N LEU A 39 -38.60 -10.96 -0.14
CA LEU A 39 -37.87 -11.68 -1.19
C LEU A 39 -36.73 -10.82 -1.71
N VAL A 40 -36.96 -9.53 -1.94
CA VAL A 40 -35.89 -8.60 -2.32
C VAL A 40 -34.87 -8.47 -1.20
N ARG A 41 -35.27 -8.35 0.08
CA ARG A 41 -34.35 -8.37 1.23
C ARG A 41 -33.64 -9.72 1.40
N TYR A 42 -34.33 -10.83 1.21
CA TYR A 42 -33.74 -12.17 1.29
C TYR A 42 -32.70 -12.39 0.18
N PHE A 43 -32.99 -11.96 -1.04
CA PHE A 43 -32.04 -11.97 -2.15
C PHE A 43 -30.95 -10.90 -1.97
N GLN A 44 -31.24 -9.72 -1.46
CA GLN A 44 -30.25 -8.68 -1.14
C GLN A 44 -29.27 -9.18 -0.09
N VAL A 45 -29.74 -9.71 1.04
CA VAL A 45 -28.88 -10.25 2.11
C VAL A 45 -28.05 -11.44 1.62
N ARG A 46 -28.62 -12.32 0.80
CA ARG A 46 -27.93 -13.53 0.30
C ARG A 46 -26.98 -13.26 -0.87
N PHE A 47 -27.28 -12.32 -1.76
CA PHE A 47 -26.38 -11.89 -2.84
C PHE A 47 -25.35 -10.86 -2.38
N ALA A 48 -25.65 -10.01 -1.40
CA ALA A 48 -24.68 -9.09 -0.76
C ALA A 48 -23.60 -9.86 0.01
N SER A 49 -24.00 -10.90 0.77
CA SER A 49 -23.01 -11.76 1.44
C SER A 49 -22.11 -12.47 0.43
N ASP A 50 -22.66 -12.92 -0.70
CA ASP A 50 -21.92 -13.60 -1.77
C ASP A 50 -21.05 -12.61 -2.59
N SER A 51 -21.51 -11.38 -2.83
CA SER A 51 -20.73 -10.36 -3.56
C SER A 51 -19.53 -9.87 -2.76
N LEU A 52 -19.67 -9.66 -1.45
CA LEU A 52 -18.57 -9.32 -0.55
C LEU A 52 -17.55 -10.45 -0.42
N LEU A 53 -18.02 -11.71 -0.30
CA LEU A 53 -17.14 -12.89 -0.32
C LEU A 53 -16.39 -13.03 -1.65
N ARG A 54 -17.05 -12.76 -2.78
CA ARG A 54 -16.40 -12.73 -4.10
C ARG A 54 -15.37 -11.60 -4.21
N LEU A 55 -15.67 -10.42 -3.68
CA LEU A 55 -14.71 -9.31 -3.62
C LEU A 55 -13.48 -9.67 -2.77
N GLN A 56 -13.68 -10.36 -1.65
CA GLN A 56 -12.58 -10.87 -0.83
C GLN A 56 -11.73 -11.88 -1.62
N GLY A 57 -12.34 -12.89 -2.26
CA GLY A 57 -11.59 -13.83 -3.09
C GLY A 57 -10.83 -13.17 -4.26
N ARG A 58 -11.42 -12.15 -4.89
CA ARG A 58 -10.74 -11.32 -5.92
C ARG A 58 -9.60 -10.50 -5.32
N THR A 59 -9.70 -10.09 -4.06
CA THR A 59 -8.65 -9.34 -3.36
C THR A 59 -7.48 -10.24 -3.00
N ASP A 60 -7.74 -11.44 -2.52
CA ASP A 60 -6.68 -12.40 -2.18
C ASP A 60 -5.87 -12.77 -3.43
N ALA A 61 -6.55 -12.96 -4.57
CA ALA A 61 -5.91 -13.18 -5.87
C ALA A 61 -5.10 -11.97 -6.35
N PHE A 62 -5.59 -10.74 -6.10
CA PHE A 62 -4.85 -9.51 -6.37
C PHE A 62 -3.55 -9.47 -5.55
N LEU A 63 -3.63 -9.68 -4.23
CA LEU A 63 -2.48 -9.61 -3.32
C LEU A 63 -1.42 -10.64 -3.66
N ALA A 64 -1.82 -11.85 -4.05
CA ALA A 64 -0.88 -12.88 -4.51
C ALA A 64 -0.11 -12.46 -5.78
N SER A 65 -0.80 -11.79 -6.71
CA SER A 65 -0.18 -11.28 -7.94
C SER A 65 0.66 -10.03 -7.69
N TYR A 66 0.21 -9.17 -6.76
CA TYR A 66 0.94 -7.99 -6.32
C TYR A 66 2.28 -8.35 -5.67
N ARG A 67 2.35 -9.38 -4.82
CA ARG A 67 3.63 -9.84 -4.23
C ARG A 67 4.66 -10.19 -5.30
N ARG A 68 4.24 -10.87 -6.36
CA ARG A 68 5.13 -11.18 -7.50
C ARG A 68 5.57 -9.91 -8.23
N TYR A 69 4.67 -8.93 -8.35
CA TYR A 69 4.97 -7.64 -8.99
C TYR A 69 5.89 -6.75 -8.13
N SER A 70 5.74 -6.77 -6.80
CA SER A 70 6.57 -5.96 -5.90
C SER A 70 8.03 -6.40 -5.90
N GLU A 71 8.27 -7.70 -6.07
CA GLU A 71 9.60 -8.35 -6.16
C GLU A 71 10.28 -8.17 -7.54
N MET A 72 9.57 -7.70 -8.58
CA MET A 72 10.17 -7.49 -9.91
C MET A 72 10.98 -6.20 -10.00
N GLU A 73 12.18 -6.28 -10.58
CA GLU A 73 12.98 -5.10 -10.91
C GLU A 73 12.33 -4.29 -12.06
N PRO A 74 12.09 -2.98 -11.88
CA PRO A 74 11.57 -2.14 -12.94
C PRO A 74 12.52 -2.07 -14.14
N PRO A 75 12.02 -2.18 -15.38
CA PRO A 75 12.88 -2.09 -16.57
C PRO A 75 13.43 -0.68 -16.77
N VAL A 76 14.72 -0.56 -17.07
CA VAL A 76 15.41 0.72 -17.34
C VAL A 76 15.05 1.29 -18.72
N SER A 77 14.91 0.41 -19.72
CA SER A 77 14.44 0.74 -21.07
C SER A 77 13.92 -0.52 -21.75
N THR A 78 12.79 -0.43 -22.46
CA THR A 78 12.26 -1.55 -23.25
C THR A 78 11.87 -1.06 -24.63
N ASP A 79 12.45 -1.67 -25.66
CA ASP A 79 12.11 -1.37 -27.06
C ASP A 79 10.66 -1.76 -27.40
N ASN A 80 10.09 -2.74 -26.68
CA ASN A 80 8.69 -3.11 -26.78
C ASN A 80 8.04 -3.28 -25.39
N PRO A 81 7.53 -2.21 -24.78
CA PRO A 81 6.98 -2.24 -23.43
C PRO A 81 5.76 -3.16 -23.29
N ALA A 82 4.96 -3.32 -24.36
CA ALA A 82 3.77 -4.17 -24.33
C ALA A 82 4.09 -5.68 -24.18
N GLU A 83 5.30 -6.11 -24.53
CA GLU A 83 5.71 -7.51 -24.42
C GLU A 83 6.38 -7.86 -23.09
N ASN A 84 6.84 -6.83 -22.35
CA ASN A 84 7.56 -7.02 -21.10
C ASN A 84 6.63 -7.61 -20.01
N PRO A 85 7.03 -8.71 -19.33
CA PRO A 85 6.27 -9.32 -18.23
C PRO A 85 5.88 -8.34 -17.12
N TYR A 86 6.75 -7.37 -16.80
CA TYR A 86 6.50 -6.33 -15.80
C TYR A 86 5.28 -5.49 -16.16
N PHE A 87 5.26 -4.93 -17.37
CA PHE A 87 4.16 -4.06 -17.81
C PHE A 87 2.86 -4.86 -18.04
N LYS A 88 2.95 -6.10 -18.52
CA LYS A 88 1.78 -7.00 -18.63
C LYS A 88 1.13 -7.28 -17.28
N LEU A 89 1.93 -7.58 -16.26
CA LEU A 89 1.43 -7.85 -14.92
C LEU A 89 0.87 -6.57 -14.28
N GLN A 90 1.57 -5.44 -14.46
CA GLN A 90 1.10 -4.14 -13.99
C GLN A 90 -0.27 -3.78 -14.59
N ASP A 91 -0.44 -3.93 -15.91
CA ASP A 91 -1.71 -3.65 -16.60
C ASP A 91 -2.83 -4.59 -16.12
N ALA A 92 -2.56 -5.89 -15.97
CA ALA A 92 -3.53 -6.84 -15.42
C ALA A 92 -3.99 -6.47 -14.00
N LEU A 93 -3.06 -6.00 -13.15
CA LEU A 93 -3.37 -5.55 -11.80
C LEU A 93 -4.22 -4.26 -11.80
N TYR A 94 -3.93 -3.30 -12.70
CA TYR A 94 -4.76 -2.11 -12.88
C TYR A 94 -6.17 -2.45 -13.37
N GLN A 95 -6.30 -3.32 -14.37
CA GLN A 95 -7.60 -3.78 -14.87
C GLN A 95 -8.42 -4.42 -13.74
N GLN A 96 -7.78 -5.25 -12.91
CA GLN A 96 -8.44 -5.86 -11.75
C GLN A 96 -8.91 -4.80 -10.74
N ILE A 97 -8.10 -3.76 -10.47
CA ILE A 97 -8.50 -2.63 -9.61
C ILE A 97 -9.74 -1.93 -10.17
N ASP A 98 -9.75 -1.59 -11.45
CA ASP A 98 -10.84 -0.84 -12.06
C ASP A 98 -12.13 -1.65 -12.17
N GLU A 99 -12.04 -2.95 -12.48
CA GLU A 99 -13.18 -3.85 -12.43
C GLU A 99 -13.77 -3.94 -11.01
N ASN A 100 -12.92 -4.09 -9.99
CA ASN A 100 -13.36 -4.19 -8.60
C ASN A 100 -13.99 -2.90 -8.11
N ARG A 101 -13.46 -1.74 -8.52
CA ARG A 101 -14.05 -0.43 -8.25
C ARG A 101 -15.46 -0.30 -8.82
N ARG A 102 -15.66 -0.73 -10.07
CA ARG A 102 -16.99 -0.74 -10.70
C ARG A 102 -17.95 -1.65 -9.95
N ILE A 103 -17.49 -2.83 -9.51
CA ILE A 103 -18.31 -3.75 -8.71
C ILE A 103 -18.71 -3.10 -7.38
N ILE A 104 -17.76 -2.47 -6.67
CA ILE A 104 -18.05 -1.75 -5.42
C ILE A 104 -19.06 -0.64 -5.64
N GLU A 105 -18.93 0.14 -6.72
CA GLU A 105 -19.89 1.21 -7.02
C GLU A 105 -21.30 0.66 -7.28
N ILE A 106 -21.43 -0.51 -7.92
CA ILE A 106 -22.71 -1.17 -8.13
C ILE A 106 -23.29 -1.67 -6.80
N ILE A 107 -22.46 -2.26 -5.93
CA ILE A 107 -22.88 -2.75 -4.62
C ILE A 107 -23.29 -1.58 -3.71
N ALA A 108 -22.50 -0.51 -3.67
CA ALA A 108 -22.75 0.68 -2.84
C ALA A 108 -24.02 1.45 -3.22
N ARG A 109 -24.55 1.27 -4.44
CA ARG A 109 -25.87 1.81 -4.83
C ARG A 109 -27.02 1.03 -4.23
N ASN A 110 -26.79 -0.23 -3.86
CA ASN A 110 -27.80 -1.18 -3.41
C ASN A 110 -27.71 -1.49 -1.91
N GLU A 111 -26.55 -1.29 -1.27
CA GLU A 111 -26.31 -1.53 0.16
C GLU A 111 -26.32 -0.25 1.00
N GLU A 112 -26.79 -0.36 2.24
CA GLU A 112 -26.82 0.75 3.21
C GLU A 112 -25.54 0.87 4.06
N ASP A 113 -24.63 -0.11 4.02
CA ASP A 113 -23.37 -0.07 4.79
C ASP A 113 -22.30 0.80 4.11
N LEU A 114 -22.46 2.11 4.29
CA LEU A 114 -21.56 3.13 3.75
C LEU A 114 -20.12 3.02 4.29
N GLY A 115 -19.94 2.45 5.49
CA GLY A 115 -18.62 2.28 6.11
C GLY A 115 -17.82 1.19 5.41
N THR A 116 -18.41 0.01 5.29
CA THR A 116 -17.79 -1.14 4.62
C THR A 116 -17.52 -0.86 3.14
N MET A 117 -18.44 -0.20 2.43
CA MET A 117 -18.21 0.20 1.03
C MET A 117 -17.08 1.23 0.90
N ALA A 118 -16.98 2.18 1.83
CA ALA A 118 -15.86 3.13 1.86
C ALA A 118 -14.52 2.41 2.14
N ALA A 119 -14.50 1.43 3.04
CA ALA A 119 -13.32 0.62 3.32
C ALA A 119 -12.86 -0.16 2.09
N TRP A 120 -13.79 -0.80 1.39
CA TRP A 120 -13.51 -1.50 0.14
C TRP A 120 -12.99 -0.57 -0.94
N ARG A 121 -13.62 0.60 -1.12
CA ARG A 121 -13.13 1.57 -2.09
C ARG A 121 -11.72 2.06 -1.74
N GLY A 122 -11.50 2.44 -0.47
CA GLY A 122 -10.20 2.86 0.03
C GLY A 122 -9.12 1.81 -0.19
N ARG A 123 -9.43 0.53 0.04
CA ARG A 123 -8.49 -0.59 -0.17
C ARG A 123 -7.96 -0.65 -1.60
N TYR A 124 -8.81 -0.42 -2.61
CA TYR A 124 -8.36 -0.38 -4.01
C TYR A 124 -7.67 0.93 -4.41
N GLU A 125 -7.89 2.03 -3.70
CA GLU A 125 -7.03 3.23 -3.85
C GLU A 125 -5.64 2.97 -3.24
N LEU A 126 -5.56 2.26 -2.12
CA LEU A 126 -4.29 1.83 -1.51
C LEU A 126 -3.50 0.93 -2.47
N TYR A 127 -4.15 -0.06 -3.07
CA TYR A 127 -3.50 -0.95 -4.02
C TYR A 127 -3.01 -0.21 -5.27
N GLU A 128 -3.80 0.72 -5.81
CA GLU A 128 -3.34 1.55 -6.93
C GLU A 128 -2.12 2.39 -6.54
N LEU A 129 -2.12 2.95 -5.32
CA LEU A 129 -1.00 3.73 -4.81
C LEU A 129 0.28 2.87 -4.71
N LEU A 130 0.17 1.66 -4.16
CA LEU A 130 1.29 0.72 -4.02
C LEU A 130 1.86 0.25 -5.37
N LEU A 131 1.02 0.11 -6.41
CA LEU A 131 1.50 -0.17 -7.78
C LEU A 131 2.30 0.96 -8.41
N ARG A 132 2.12 2.20 -7.92
CA ARG A 132 2.72 3.40 -8.50
C ARG A 132 4.00 3.83 -7.81
N ILE A 133 4.23 3.41 -6.58
CA ILE A 133 5.38 3.85 -5.78
C ILE A 133 6.39 2.71 -5.60
N GLN A 134 7.67 3.05 -5.46
CA GLN A 134 8.72 2.07 -5.27
C GLN A 134 9.21 2.08 -3.82
N LEU A 135 8.74 1.10 -3.05
CA LEU A 135 9.07 0.90 -1.63
C LEU A 135 10.20 -0.12 -1.49
N ASP A 136 11.44 0.29 -1.78
CA ASP A 136 12.63 -0.55 -1.58
C ASP A 136 13.56 0.04 -0.50
N GLY A 137 14.53 -0.76 -0.06
CA GLY A 137 15.47 -0.36 1.01
C GLY A 137 16.37 0.82 0.64
N ARG A 138 16.68 1.04 -0.63
CA ARG A 138 17.44 2.23 -1.08
C ARG A 138 16.59 3.48 -0.93
N ASN A 139 15.36 3.45 -1.45
CA ASN A 139 14.43 4.57 -1.38
C ASN A 139 14.01 4.87 0.06
N LEU A 140 13.99 3.86 0.93
CA LEU A 140 13.77 4.07 2.37
C LEU A 140 14.88 4.93 2.99
N VAL A 141 16.14 4.65 2.65
CA VAL A 141 17.30 5.44 3.11
C VAL A 141 17.27 6.85 2.54
N GLU A 142 16.93 7.02 1.26
CA GLU A 142 16.77 8.35 0.64
C GLU A 142 15.61 9.14 1.27
N PHE A 143 14.47 8.50 1.53
CA PHE A 143 13.35 9.09 2.23
C PHE A 143 13.73 9.53 3.65
N SER A 144 14.37 8.64 4.41
CA SER A 144 14.72 8.89 5.82
C SER A 144 15.85 9.90 6.00
N GLY A 145 16.81 9.92 5.08
CA GLY A 145 18.01 10.74 5.18
C GLY A 145 17.90 12.07 4.43
N ARG A 146 17.34 12.05 3.23
CA ARG A 146 17.27 13.20 2.31
C ARG A 146 15.88 13.82 2.25
N GLY A 147 14.84 13.12 2.74
CA GLY A 147 13.46 13.59 2.71
C GLY A 147 12.78 13.40 1.35
N TYR A 148 13.34 12.57 0.47
CA TYR A 148 12.76 12.31 -0.85
C TYR A 148 11.61 11.31 -0.76
N LEU A 149 10.44 11.70 -1.26
CA LEU A 149 9.33 10.76 -1.41
C LEU A 149 9.74 9.58 -2.32
N PRO A 150 9.15 8.40 -2.09
CA PRO A 150 9.45 7.23 -2.91
C PRO A 150 9.19 7.55 -4.39
N PRO A 151 10.12 7.17 -5.29
CA PRO A 151 9.98 7.44 -6.71
C PRO A 151 8.81 6.65 -7.30
N LEU A 152 8.35 7.11 -8.47
CA LEU A 152 7.29 6.45 -9.19
C LEU A 152 7.82 5.25 -9.99
N ARG A 153 7.10 4.14 -9.93
CA ARG A 153 7.33 3.00 -10.81
C ARG A 153 7.01 3.41 -12.25
N PRO A 154 7.78 2.95 -13.25
CA PRO A 154 7.44 3.18 -14.64
C PRO A 154 6.07 2.56 -14.95
N SER A 155 5.26 3.28 -15.71
CA SER A 155 3.95 2.80 -16.14
C SER A 155 3.63 3.26 -17.55
N LEU A 156 2.89 2.44 -18.28
CA LEU A 156 2.36 2.76 -19.61
C LEU A 156 1.02 3.50 -19.55
N LEU A 157 0.40 3.56 -18.38
CA LEU A 157 -0.91 4.15 -18.17
C LEU A 157 -0.75 5.49 -17.43
N GLU A 158 -1.06 6.59 -18.09
CA GLU A 158 -1.12 7.91 -17.45
C GLU A 158 -2.58 8.27 -17.16
N GLU A 159 -3.13 7.86 -16.02
CA GLU A 159 -4.54 8.18 -15.76
C GLU A 159 -4.83 8.93 -14.45
N ARG A 160 -3.94 8.93 -13.44
CA ARG A 160 -4.15 9.70 -12.18
C ARG A 160 -2.83 10.11 -11.55
N SER A 161 -2.78 11.28 -10.88
CA SER A 161 -1.59 11.65 -10.09
C SER A 161 -1.56 10.89 -8.76
N VAL A 162 -0.38 10.56 -8.26
CA VAL A 162 -0.21 9.88 -6.97
C VAL A 162 -0.80 10.70 -5.81
N GLN A 163 -0.68 12.03 -5.86
CA GLN A 163 -1.32 12.92 -4.88
C GLN A 163 -2.85 12.78 -4.90
N SER A 164 -3.46 12.69 -6.09
CA SER A 164 -4.90 12.51 -6.21
C SER A 164 -5.38 11.18 -5.64
N ILE A 165 -4.59 10.12 -5.80
CA ILE A 165 -4.88 8.79 -5.25
C ILE A 165 -4.73 8.82 -3.73
N GLY A 166 -3.63 9.38 -3.22
CA GLY A 166 -3.40 9.56 -1.78
C GLY A 166 -4.53 10.33 -1.10
N PHE A 167 -5.00 11.43 -1.70
CA PHE A 167 -6.15 12.18 -1.18
C PHE A 167 -7.44 11.34 -1.13
N GLN A 168 -7.78 10.63 -2.21
CA GLN A 168 -9.00 9.81 -2.24
C GLN A 168 -8.89 8.64 -1.26
N LEU A 169 -7.74 7.99 -1.19
CA LEU A 169 -7.43 6.92 -0.23
C LEU A 169 -7.72 7.40 1.19
N SER A 170 -7.07 8.47 1.64
CA SER A 170 -7.24 8.97 3.01
C SER A 170 -8.69 9.42 3.25
N ARG A 171 -9.36 9.99 2.25
CA ARG A 171 -10.79 10.36 2.36
C ARG A 171 -11.68 9.14 2.58
N TYR A 172 -11.54 8.08 1.79
CA TYR A 172 -12.35 6.87 1.91
C TYR A 172 -12.06 6.13 3.21
N MET A 173 -10.79 6.03 3.63
CA MET A 173 -10.43 5.34 4.86
C MET A 173 -10.89 6.10 6.12
N ARG A 174 -10.77 7.44 6.14
CA ARG A 174 -11.36 8.24 7.23
C ARG A 174 -12.87 8.08 7.29
N ARG A 175 -13.53 8.06 6.13
CA ARG A 175 -14.97 7.81 6.05
C ARG A 175 -15.31 6.43 6.64
N ALA A 176 -14.56 5.40 6.28
CA ALA A 176 -14.75 4.05 6.80
C ALA A 176 -14.63 3.99 8.33
N LEU A 177 -13.56 4.58 8.88
CA LEU A 177 -13.36 4.65 10.34
C LEU A 177 -14.43 5.48 11.06
N ALA A 178 -14.95 6.53 10.42
CA ALA A 178 -16.00 7.36 11.00
C ALA A 178 -17.35 6.62 11.11
N TYR A 179 -17.67 5.74 10.15
CA TYR A 179 -18.89 4.94 10.18
C TYR A 179 -18.76 3.70 11.07
N SER A 180 -17.62 3.00 11.04
CA SER A 180 -17.40 1.79 11.84
C SER A 180 -15.97 1.74 12.42
N PRO A 181 -15.74 2.38 13.58
CA PRO A 181 -14.40 2.53 14.16
C PRO A 181 -13.78 1.21 14.64
N ASP A 182 -14.59 0.25 15.09
CA ASP A 182 -14.13 -1.04 15.64
C ASP A 182 -14.26 -2.20 14.65
N SER A 183 -14.30 -1.87 13.35
CA SER A 183 -14.41 -2.86 12.29
C SER A 183 -13.11 -3.62 12.03
N ASN A 184 -13.22 -4.77 11.36
CA ASN A 184 -12.08 -5.60 10.96
C ASN A 184 -11.13 -4.93 9.94
N TYR A 185 -11.51 -3.79 9.36
CA TYR A 185 -10.68 -3.02 8.43
C TYR A 185 -9.99 -1.83 9.12
N ARG A 186 -10.05 -1.73 10.45
CA ARG A 186 -9.43 -0.64 11.21
C ARG A 186 -7.95 -0.46 10.89
N SER A 187 -7.15 -1.52 11.03
CA SER A 187 -5.70 -1.45 10.82
C SER A 187 -5.33 -1.08 9.37
N ILE A 188 -6.00 -1.66 8.38
CA ILE A 188 -5.77 -1.30 6.96
C ILE A 188 -6.23 0.13 6.64
N ALA A 189 -7.29 0.63 7.29
CA ALA A 189 -7.75 2.00 7.11
C ALA A 189 -6.75 3.00 7.70
N HIS A 190 -6.25 2.75 8.92
CA HIS A 190 -5.20 3.56 9.54
C HIS A 190 -3.91 3.58 8.69
N PHE A 191 -3.46 2.41 8.21
CA PHE A 191 -2.32 2.33 7.30
C PHE A 191 -2.56 3.12 6.00
N GLY A 192 -3.75 2.95 5.39
CA GLY A 192 -4.14 3.67 4.19
C GLY A 192 -4.16 5.20 4.37
N ILE A 193 -4.63 5.71 5.52
CA ILE A 193 -4.60 7.15 5.81
C ILE A 193 -3.16 7.63 5.92
N ALA A 194 -2.31 6.92 6.67
CA ALA A 194 -0.93 7.33 6.87
C ALA A 194 -0.16 7.42 5.54
N LEU A 195 -0.23 6.37 4.71
CA LEU A 195 0.42 6.37 3.40
C LEU A 195 -0.21 7.38 2.44
N GLY A 196 -1.55 7.48 2.43
CA GLY A 196 -2.26 8.42 1.55
C GLY A 196 -1.94 9.88 1.86
N ASP A 197 -1.88 10.25 3.14
CA ASP A 197 -1.49 11.59 3.59
C ASP A 197 -0.02 11.88 3.32
N LEU A 198 0.86 10.91 3.56
CA LEU A 198 2.29 11.04 3.24
C LEU A 198 2.49 11.39 1.76
N MET A 199 1.82 10.65 0.86
CA MET A 199 1.92 10.86 -0.58
C MET A 199 1.16 12.10 -1.07
N TYR A 200 0.12 12.55 -0.35
CA TYR A 200 -0.63 13.74 -0.71
C TYR A 200 0.09 15.03 -0.30
N PHE A 201 0.54 15.12 0.95
CA PHE A 201 1.16 16.34 1.48
C PHE A 201 2.67 16.42 1.23
N GLY A 202 3.33 15.29 1.00
CA GLY A 202 4.77 15.22 0.84
C GLY A 202 5.56 15.67 2.06
N ARG A 203 4.96 15.61 3.25
CA ARG A 203 5.55 16.05 4.52
C ARG A 203 5.10 15.13 5.66
N THR A 204 5.89 15.09 6.72
CA THR A 204 5.65 14.29 7.92
C THR A 204 4.83 15.09 8.94
N ASP A 205 3.51 15.03 8.83
CA ASP A 205 2.57 15.60 9.80
C ASP A 205 2.45 14.68 11.03
N PRO A 206 2.43 15.20 12.28
CA PRO A 206 2.17 14.39 13.47
C PRO A 206 0.93 13.49 13.36
N ALA A 207 -0.12 13.93 12.66
CA ALA A 207 -1.32 13.12 12.45
C ALA A 207 -1.03 11.80 11.69
N ILE A 208 -0.03 11.78 10.81
CA ILE A 208 0.37 10.56 10.08
C ILE A 208 0.92 9.51 11.04
N LEU A 209 1.69 9.93 12.06
CA LEU A 209 2.19 9.03 13.10
C LEU A 209 1.09 8.46 13.96
N ASP A 210 0.13 9.29 14.38
CA ASP A 210 -1.00 8.83 15.19
C ASP A 210 -1.77 7.71 14.45
N HIS A 211 -1.93 7.86 13.14
CA HIS A 211 -2.53 6.81 12.33
C HIS A 211 -1.64 5.56 12.25
N LEU A 212 -0.32 5.68 12.10
CA LEU A 212 0.58 4.51 12.07
C LEU A 212 0.65 3.74 13.38
N ASN A 213 0.72 4.45 14.50
CA ASN A 213 0.75 3.86 15.84
C ASN A 213 -0.56 3.12 16.17
N ALA A 214 -1.67 3.51 15.53
CA ALA A 214 -2.95 2.84 15.67
C ALA A 214 -3.10 1.59 14.78
N VAL A 215 -2.13 1.29 13.92
CA VAL A 215 -2.13 0.06 13.12
C VAL A 215 -1.70 -1.12 13.98
N ASN A 216 -2.49 -2.19 13.98
CA ASN A 216 -2.06 -3.49 14.48
C ASN A 216 -1.47 -4.32 13.31
N PRO A 217 -0.15 -4.60 13.28
CA PRO A 217 0.47 -5.30 12.17
C PRO A 217 -0.04 -6.73 11.97
N ALA A 218 -0.52 -7.37 13.03
CA ALA A 218 -1.08 -8.73 12.97
C ALA A 218 -2.38 -8.78 12.15
N GLU A 219 -3.14 -7.69 12.11
CA GLU A 219 -4.40 -7.56 11.35
C GLU A 219 -4.18 -7.21 9.87
N LEU A 220 -2.96 -6.81 9.50
CA LEU A 220 -2.63 -6.54 8.10
C LEU A 220 -2.44 -7.85 7.32
N PRO A 221 -2.91 -7.90 6.05
CA PRO A 221 -2.50 -8.95 5.11
C PRO A 221 -0.98 -9.07 5.05
N GLU A 222 -0.46 -10.29 4.97
CA GLU A 222 0.99 -10.55 4.95
C GLU A 222 1.71 -9.72 3.87
N GLN A 223 1.09 -9.59 2.69
CA GLN A 223 1.63 -8.86 1.54
C GLN A 223 1.63 -7.34 1.71
N LEU A 224 1.11 -6.80 2.82
CA LEU A 224 1.12 -5.38 3.16
C LEU A 224 2.01 -5.06 4.37
N ARG A 225 2.54 -6.10 5.04
CA ARG A 225 3.34 -5.91 6.26
C ARG A 225 4.67 -5.26 5.93
N ASP A 226 5.29 -5.64 4.81
CA ASP A 226 6.57 -5.08 4.38
C ASP A 226 6.43 -3.59 4.04
N GLU A 227 5.34 -3.21 3.38
CA GLU A 227 5.01 -1.82 3.07
C GLU A 227 4.72 -1.01 4.33
N TRP A 228 4.05 -1.62 5.32
CA TRP A 228 3.86 -0.98 6.62
C TRP A 228 5.19 -0.80 7.36
N VAL A 229 6.09 -1.80 7.35
CA VAL A 229 7.44 -1.69 7.94
C VAL A 229 8.22 -0.59 7.23
N TRP A 230 8.15 -0.50 5.90
CA TRP A 230 8.81 0.55 5.13
C TRP A 230 8.34 1.94 5.57
N VAL A 231 7.01 2.17 5.62
CA VAL A 231 6.44 3.48 5.95
C VAL A 231 6.73 3.85 7.41
N SER A 232 6.54 2.91 8.33
CA SER A 232 6.77 3.15 9.75
C SER A 232 8.26 3.39 10.06
N ALA A 233 9.17 2.56 9.54
CA ALA A 233 10.61 2.75 9.72
C ALA A 233 11.09 4.09 9.16
N GLY A 234 10.60 4.48 7.97
CA GLY A 234 10.99 5.75 7.35
C GLY A 234 10.53 6.96 8.17
N LEU A 235 9.31 6.92 8.69
CA LEU A 235 8.76 8.01 9.49
C LEU A 235 9.38 8.10 10.87
N TYR A 236 9.59 6.97 11.56
CA TYR A 236 10.31 6.96 12.83
C TYR A 236 11.75 7.47 12.69
N ALA A 237 12.43 7.10 11.59
CA ALA A 237 13.77 7.62 11.29
C ALA A 237 13.76 9.14 11.05
N LEU A 238 12.81 9.66 10.26
CA LEU A 238 12.68 11.09 9.99
C LEU A 238 12.38 11.93 11.22
N LEU A 239 11.61 11.38 12.16
CA LEU A 239 11.12 12.11 13.34
C LEU A 239 11.99 11.91 14.57
N GLY A 240 12.99 11.03 14.49
CA GLY A 240 13.92 10.76 15.58
C GLY A 240 13.42 9.77 16.62
N ASP A 241 12.37 9.02 16.32
CA ASP A 241 11.81 7.99 17.20
C ASP A 241 12.60 6.68 17.06
N HIS A 242 13.82 6.71 17.57
CA HIS A 242 14.76 5.60 17.46
C HIS A 242 14.35 4.37 18.30
N GLU A 243 13.47 4.52 19.29
CA GLU A 243 12.98 3.41 20.11
C GLU A 243 11.92 2.62 19.35
N ASN A 244 10.90 3.29 18.79
CA ASN A 244 9.90 2.60 17.95
C ASN A 244 10.53 2.06 16.65
N LEU A 245 11.54 2.74 16.10
CA LEU A 245 12.29 2.22 14.96
C LEU A 245 12.96 0.88 15.27
N LYS A 246 13.62 0.74 16.42
CA LYS A 246 14.26 -0.53 16.82
C LYS A 246 13.23 -1.65 16.94
N VAL A 247 12.11 -1.39 17.60
CA VAL A 247 11.03 -2.37 17.75
C VAL A 247 10.49 -2.81 16.40
N THR A 248 10.40 -1.88 15.44
CA THR A 248 9.91 -2.15 14.08
C THR A 248 10.89 -2.99 13.26
N LEU A 249 12.19 -2.72 13.37
CA LEU A 249 13.25 -3.38 12.58
C LEU A 249 13.75 -4.70 13.17
N GLU A 250 13.59 -4.86 14.47
CA GLU A 250 13.99 -6.01 15.28
C GLU A 250 12.85 -6.34 16.25
N PRO A 251 11.72 -6.88 15.76
CA PRO A 251 10.69 -7.37 16.65
C PRO A 251 11.35 -8.40 17.56
N GLN A 252 11.41 -8.10 18.86
CA GLN A 252 12.01 -9.01 19.82
C GLN A 252 11.34 -10.37 19.64
N LYS A 253 12.13 -11.38 19.24
CA LYS A 253 11.79 -12.75 19.58
C LYS A 253 11.74 -12.72 21.10
N GLN A 254 10.54 -12.75 21.67
CA GLN A 254 10.42 -13.05 23.09
C GLN A 254 11.07 -14.42 23.26
N ASP A 255 12.29 -14.42 23.78
CA ASP A 255 12.85 -15.61 24.40
C ASP A 255 11.92 -15.91 25.57
N THR A 256 10.95 -16.79 25.35
CA THR A 256 10.28 -17.53 26.43
C THR A 256 11.31 -18.47 27.04
N ALA A 257 12.24 -17.90 27.79
CA ALA A 257 13.03 -18.57 28.80
C ALA A 257 12.82 -17.76 30.09
N GLU A 258 12.20 -18.40 31.08
CA GLU A 258 11.82 -17.86 32.40
C GLU A 258 10.45 -17.15 32.45
N VAL A 259 9.36 -17.93 32.50
CA VAL A 259 8.56 -18.17 33.72
C VAL A 259 7.63 -19.36 33.44
N ALA A 260 7.77 -20.40 34.25
CA ALA A 260 6.86 -21.54 34.25
C ALA A 260 5.42 -21.11 34.60
N GLY A 261 4.48 -21.46 33.72
CA GLY A 261 3.08 -21.70 34.08
C GLY A 261 2.15 -20.48 34.06
N THR A 262 1.65 -20.11 32.88
CA THR A 262 0.24 -19.72 32.69
C THR A 262 -0.10 -19.74 31.20
N GLU A 263 -1.13 -20.51 30.84
CA GLU A 263 -1.70 -20.59 29.50
C GLU A 263 -2.22 -19.20 29.07
N THR A 264 -1.48 -18.54 28.20
CA THR A 264 -1.93 -17.34 27.47
C THR A 264 -1.65 -17.64 26.00
N PRO A 265 -2.58 -17.37 25.07
CA PRO A 265 -2.45 -17.83 23.69
C PRO A 265 -1.24 -17.17 23.05
N GLU A 266 -0.33 -18.00 22.53
CA GLU A 266 0.81 -17.62 21.71
C GLU A 266 0.33 -16.70 20.58
N VAL A 267 0.59 -15.40 20.71
CA VAL A 267 0.62 -14.52 19.55
C VAL A 267 1.95 -14.86 18.87
N ALA A 268 1.88 -15.76 17.89
CA ALA A 268 3.03 -16.12 17.06
C ALA A 268 3.69 -14.83 16.59
N ALA A 269 4.95 -14.61 17.01
CA ALA A 269 5.79 -13.58 16.46
C ALA A 269 5.77 -13.79 14.94
N ALA A 270 5.12 -12.88 14.22
CA ALA A 270 5.13 -12.91 12.78
C ALA A 270 6.61 -12.85 12.37
N ASP A 271 7.08 -13.84 11.62
CA ASP A 271 8.38 -13.80 10.94
C ASP A 271 8.39 -12.53 10.09
N VAL A 272 8.95 -11.43 10.60
CA VAL A 272 9.09 -10.19 9.84
C VAL A 272 10.15 -10.46 8.79
N PRO A 273 9.81 -10.41 7.49
CA PRO A 273 10.77 -10.63 6.43
C PRO A 273 11.90 -9.60 6.54
N ASP A 274 13.14 -10.09 6.51
CA ASP A 274 14.32 -9.24 6.60
C ASP A 274 14.62 -8.60 5.22
N PHE A 275 13.75 -7.69 4.76
CA PHE A 275 13.95 -7.01 3.48
C PHE A 275 15.07 -5.95 3.53
N LEU A 276 15.57 -5.63 4.73
CA LEU A 276 16.62 -4.66 4.95
C LEU A 276 17.94 -5.34 5.34
N ALA A 277 18.99 -5.07 4.58
CA ALA A 277 20.33 -5.47 4.95
C ALA A 277 20.77 -4.79 6.25
N PRO A 278 21.68 -5.41 7.04
CA PRO A 278 22.13 -4.86 8.32
C PRO A 278 22.65 -3.42 8.24
N TYR A 279 23.36 -3.07 7.17
CA TYR A 279 23.87 -1.72 6.96
C TYR A 279 22.75 -0.68 6.70
N GLN A 280 21.62 -1.09 6.10
CA GLN A 280 20.46 -0.20 5.90
C GLN A 280 19.79 0.09 7.23
N LYS A 281 19.58 -0.94 8.07
CA LYS A 281 19.06 -0.79 9.43
C LYS A 281 19.94 0.17 10.24
N GLN A 282 21.25 0.00 10.15
CA GLN A 282 22.21 0.85 10.86
C GLN A 282 22.16 2.30 10.40
N LEU A 283 22.00 2.57 9.10
CA LEU A 283 21.78 3.94 8.60
C LEU A 283 20.47 4.55 9.12
N LEU A 284 19.38 3.79 9.13
CA LEU A 284 18.09 4.27 9.64
C LEU A 284 18.17 4.62 11.14
N ILE A 285 18.84 3.79 11.93
CA ILE A 285 19.13 4.08 13.34
C ILE A 285 19.98 5.34 13.46
N GLY A 286 20.98 5.50 12.59
CA GLY A 286 21.77 6.72 12.47
C GLY A 286 20.87 7.95 12.30
N TYR A 287 19.96 7.94 11.31
CA TYR A 287 19.01 9.02 11.07
C TYR A 287 18.15 9.33 12.27
N ALA A 288 17.53 8.31 12.85
CA ALA A 288 16.68 8.49 14.02
C ALA A 288 17.45 9.15 15.19
N ARG A 289 18.67 8.67 15.47
CA ARG A 289 19.53 9.24 16.53
C ARG A 289 19.96 10.68 16.23
N PHE A 290 20.26 10.99 14.97
CA PHE A 290 20.61 12.35 14.55
C PHE A 290 19.46 13.32 14.75
N GLN A 291 18.23 12.93 14.35
CA GLN A 291 17.04 13.76 14.55
C GLN A 291 16.68 13.91 16.03
N ALA A 292 16.92 12.86 16.84
CA ALA A 292 16.82 12.89 18.29
C ALA A 292 17.94 13.72 18.99
N LYS A 293 18.88 14.30 18.22
CA LYS A 293 20.04 15.06 18.71
C LYS A 293 21.05 14.24 19.52
N ASP A 294 20.98 12.91 19.43
CA ASP A 294 21.98 11.99 19.98
C ASP A 294 23.12 11.78 18.98
N TYR A 295 23.90 12.84 18.78
CA TYR A 295 24.92 12.92 17.74
C TYR A 295 26.06 11.91 17.92
N MET A 296 26.39 11.54 19.15
CA MET A 296 27.46 10.56 19.42
C MET A 296 27.06 9.16 18.97
N GLN A 297 25.84 8.72 19.29
CA GLN A 297 25.35 7.42 18.85
C GLN A 297 25.05 7.41 17.34
N ALA A 298 24.53 8.51 16.80
CA ALA A 298 24.36 8.66 15.36
C ALA A 298 25.69 8.51 14.62
N LEU A 299 26.75 9.15 15.10
CA LEU A 299 28.08 9.07 14.50
C LEU A 299 28.65 7.66 14.57
N TYR A 300 28.46 6.96 15.69
CA TYR A 300 28.89 5.56 15.83
C TYR A 300 28.21 4.66 14.81
N ALA A 301 26.88 4.78 14.67
CA ALA A 301 26.11 3.97 13.72
C ALA A 301 26.55 4.20 12.26
N VAL A 302 26.70 5.47 11.88
CA VAL A 302 27.10 5.86 10.53
C VAL A 302 28.51 5.38 10.17
N ARG A 303 29.46 5.45 11.11
CA ARG A 303 30.84 5.02 10.88
C ARG A 303 30.97 3.53 10.63
N GLN A 304 30.15 2.70 11.27
CA GLN A 304 30.13 1.27 10.99
C GLN A 304 29.79 0.98 9.53
N VAL A 305 28.86 1.73 8.95
CA VAL A 305 28.46 1.58 7.55
C VAL A 305 29.51 2.16 6.60
N LYS A 306 30.04 3.34 6.91
CA LYS A 306 31.02 4.04 6.07
C LYS A 306 32.31 3.24 5.86
N TYR A 307 32.85 2.67 6.93
CA TYR A 307 34.17 2.04 6.93
C TYR A 307 34.16 0.54 6.61
N ASP A 308 32.98 -0.06 6.47
CA ASP A 308 32.85 -1.44 6.02
C ASP A 308 33.01 -1.52 4.49
N ALA A 309 34.02 -2.26 4.03
CA ALA A 309 34.32 -2.42 2.61
C ALA A 309 33.31 -3.31 1.87
N SER A 310 32.49 -4.09 2.59
CA SER A 310 31.44 -4.94 2.00
C SER A 310 30.16 -4.16 1.65
N VAL A 311 30.02 -2.94 2.15
CA VAL A 311 28.84 -2.10 1.93
C VAL A 311 28.88 -1.44 0.55
N PRO A 312 27.77 -1.46 -0.22
CA PRO A 312 27.71 -0.80 -1.52
C PRO A 312 28.00 0.70 -1.46
N ASP A 313 28.61 1.23 -2.53
CA ASP A 313 29.07 2.62 -2.63
C ASP A 313 28.01 3.66 -2.29
N PHE A 314 26.76 3.45 -2.72
CA PHE A 314 25.64 4.32 -2.39
C PHE A 314 25.49 4.53 -0.87
N TYR A 315 25.47 3.45 -0.09
CA TYR A 315 25.26 3.51 1.36
C TYR A 315 26.50 4.05 2.09
N ARG A 316 27.71 3.79 1.58
CA ARG A 316 28.94 4.38 2.11
C ARG A 316 29.01 5.88 1.85
N ALA A 317 28.62 6.33 0.66
CA ALA A 317 28.50 7.74 0.34
C ALA A 317 27.46 8.43 1.24
N GLU A 318 26.32 7.78 1.44
CA GLU A 318 25.27 8.29 2.31
C GLU A 318 25.72 8.37 3.77
N ALA A 319 26.46 7.36 4.25
CA ALA A 319 27.09 7.40 5.57
C ALA A 319 28.11 8.55 5.69
N ALA A 320 28.97 8.73 4.68
CA ALA A 320 29.92 9.86 4.65
C ALA A 320 29.19 11.21 4.69
N ARG A 321 28.11 11.37 3.91
CA ARG A 321 27.27 12.58 3.96
C ARG A 321 26.75 12.82 5.37
N MET A 322 26.18 11.80 5.99
CA MET A 322 25.58 11.92 7.31
C MET A 322 26.62 12.25 8.39
N GLU A 323 27.81 11.67 8.33
CA GLU A 323 28.93 12.06 9.21
C GLU A 323 29.27 13.55 9.04
N GLY A 324 29.26 14.05 7.80
CA GLY A 324 29.40 15.48 7.52
C GLY A 324 28.34 16.33 8.21
N GLU A 325 27.07 15.94 8.12
CA GLU A 325 25.97 16.69 8.74
C GLU A 325 26.01 16.67 10.27
N ILE A 326 26.38 15.53 10.87
CA ILE A 326 26.61 15.42 12.31
C ILE A 326 27.73 16.39 12.75
N ASN A 327 28.86 16.38 12.04
CA ASN A 327 29.99 17.26 12.33
C ASN A 327 29.63 18.74 12.12
N ALA A 328 28.83 19.07 11.10
CA ALA A 328 28.33 20.43 10.92
C ALA A 328 27.50 20.90 12.11
N LYS A 329 26.65 20.04 12.68
CA LYS A 329 25.83 20.37 13.85
C LYS A 329 26.64 20.50 15.14
N GLN A 330 27.66 19.67 15.33
CA GLN A 330 28.47 19.67 16.54
C GLN A 330 29.57 20.74 16.54
N ASN A 331 30.28 20.90 15.42
CA ASN A 331 31.54 21.66 15.34
C ASN A 331 31.45 22.87 14.41
N GLY A 332 30.35 22.99 13.65
CA GLY A 332 30.10 24.08 12.71
C GLY A 332 30.24 23.68 11.23
N PRO A 333 29.68 24.50 10.32
CA PRO A 333 29.43 24.14 8.92
C PRO A 333 30.67 23.66 8.14
N TYR A 334 31.83 24.25 8.39
CA TYR A 334 33.08 23.91 7.70
C TYR A 334 33.53 22.47 7.94
N PHE A 335 33.18 21.87 9.09
CA PHE A 335 33.55 20.50 9.41
C PHE A 335 32.80 19.47 8.57
N ALA A 336 31.71 19.84 7.88
CA ALA A 336 31.01 18.94 6.95
C ALA A 336 31.74 18.76 5.62
N ILE A 337 32.51 19.77 5.19
CA ILE A 337 33.11 19.84 3.85
C ILE A 337 33.91 18.59 3.47
N PRO A 338 34.90 18.12 4.26
CA PRO A 338 35.72 16.96 3.87
C PRO A 338 34.87 15.70 3.69
N TYR A 339 33.83 15.52 4.51
CA TYR A 339 32.94 14.37 4.44
C TYR A 339 31.97 14.42 3.26
N LEU A 340 31.46 15.61 2.92
CA LEU A 340 30.63 15.81 1.74
C LEU A 340 31.43 15.64 0.44
N GLN A 341 32.70 16.07 0.41
CA GLN A 341 33.61 15.81 -0.71
C GLN A 341 33.91 14.32 -0.86
N GLU A 342 34.13 13.61 0.25
CA GLU A 342 34.30 12.16 0.26
C GLU A 342 33.05 11.45 -0.27
N ALA A 343 31.86 11.84 0.23
CA ALA A 343 30.58 11.30 -0.24
C ALA A 343 30.42 11.48 -1.76
N LEU A 344 30.69 12.68 -2.28
CA LEU A 344 30.61 12.97 -3.70
C LEU A 344 31.63 12.15 -4.51
N ARG A 345 32.85 11.96 -3.99
CA ARG A 345 33.86 11.12 -4.64
C ARG A 345 33.42 9.66 -4.75
N ILE A 346 32.71 9.14 -3.75
CA ILE A 346 32.19 7.76 -3.73
C ILE A 346 30.97 7.63 -4.65
N SER A 347 30.02 8.57 -4.57
CA SER A 347 28.77 8.52 -5.35
C SER A 347 28.94 8.92 -6.82
N GLY A 348 30.01 9.64 -7.15
CA GLY A 348 30.21 10.22 -8.47
C GLY A 348 29.45 11.54 -8.64
N ASP A 349 28.50 11.59 -9.57
CA ASP A 349 27.71 12.80 -9.84
C ASP A 349 26.37 12.76 -9.11
N ASP A 350 26.35 13.20 -7.85
CA ASP A 350 25.12 13.34 -7.06
C ASP A 350 24.75 14.83 -6.90
N PRO A 351 23.67 15.30 -7.57
CA PRO A 351 23.22 16.69 -7.49
C PRO A 351 22.90 17.15 -6.07
N PHE A 352 22.36 16.27 -5.23
CA PHE A 352 22.02 16.59 -3.84
C PHE A 352 23.29 16.88 -3.05
N LEU A 353 24.33 16.06 -3.19
CA LEU A 353 25.60 16.28 -2.50
C LEU A 353 26.30 17.55 -2.99
N LYS A 354 26.23 17.86 -4.28
CA LYS A 354 26.72 19.13 -4.84
C LYS A 354 26.01 20.33 -4.22
N GLU A 355 24.68 20.28 -4.15
CA GLU A 355 23.87 21.33 -3.52
C GLU A 355 24.24 21.49 -2.04
N ARG A 356 24.27 20.40 -1.28
CA ARG A 356 24.65 20.42 0.15
C ARG A 356 26.05 20.99 0.35
N LEU A 357 27.03 20.54 -0.42
CA LEU A 357 28.41 21.05 -0.35
C LEU A 357 28.45 22.56 -0.63
N SER A 358 27.70 23.03 -1.64
CA SER A 358 27.61 24.46 -1.96
C SER A 358 27.01 25.30 -0.82
N ALA A 359 26.09 24.73 -0.04
CA ALA A 359 25.47 25.40 1.10
C ALA A 359 26.44 25.58 2.29
N PHE A 360 27.45 24.72 2.41
CA PHE A 360 28.47 24.80 3.47
C PHE A 360 29.74 25.56 3.05
N MET A 361 29.95 25.78 1.75
CA MET A 361 31.06 26.60 1.27
C MET A 361 30.80 28.09 1.55
N PRO A 362 31.83 28.86 1.94
CA PRO A 362 31.68 30.30 2.09
C PRO A 362 31.31 30.91 0.74
N LYS A 363 30.18 31.63 0.69
CA LYS A 363 29.86 32.46 -0.48
C LYS A 363 30.99 33.48 -0.61
N SER A 364 31.73 33.43 -1.72
CA SER A 364 32.69 34.48 -2.05
C SER A 364 31.97 35.82 -2.03
N MET A 365 32.30 36.68 -1.06
CA MET A 365 31.90 38.09 -1.04
C MET A 365 32.65 38.86 -2.11
#